data_AF-A0A352LYH9-F1
#
_entry.id   AF-A0A352LYH9-F1
#
_cell.length_a   1.000
_cell.length_b   1.000
_cell.length_c   1.000
_cell.angle_alpha   90.00
_cell.angle_beta   90.00
_cell.angle_gamma   90.00
#
_symmetry.space_group_name_H-M   'P 1'
#
loop_
_entity.id
_entity.type
_entity.pdbx_description
1 polymer ?
#
loop_
_entity_poly.entity_id
_entity_poly.type
_entity_poly.pdbx_seq_one_letter_code
_entity_poly.pdbx_strand_id
1 'polypeptide(L)'
;MKIIVAHTGASGSIYCVKFLKWLTIRRNIKVLFTATDEGYKILEDETKVSKAELKKYASQIYQNDDLRADISSGTAGVDAMVIVPASMNTVAKIANG
;
A
#
# COMPACT_ATOMS: atom_id res chain seq x y z
N MET A 1 -7.47 -14.62 -1.35
CA MET A 1 -6.70 -13.75 -2.25
C MET A 1 -5.79 -12.84 -1.43
N LYS A 2 -4.52 -12.72 -1.78
CA LYS A 2 -3.55 -11.79 -1.20
C LYS A 2 -3.31 -10.64 -2.18
N ILE A 3 -3.59 -9.41 -1.76
CA ILE A 3 -3.37 -8.21 -2.56
C ILE A 3 -2.37 -7.32 -1.85
N ILE A 4 -1.34 -6.88 -2.57
CA ILE A 4 -0.48 -5.78 -2.13
C ILE A 4 -1.17 -4.47 -2.48
N VAL A 5 -1.30 -3.58 -1.49
CA VAL A 5 -1.69 -2.19 -1.71
C VAL A 5 -0.51 -1.32 -1.31
N ALA A 6 0.10 -0.67 -2.30
CA ALA A 6 1.20 0.25 -2.09
C ALA A 6 0.71 1.70 -2.21
N HIS A 7 1.17 2.56 -1.31
CA HIS A 7 0.93 4.01 -1.36
C HIS A 7 2.25 4.74 -1.55
N THR A 8 2.26 5.80 -2.36
CA THR A 8 3.47 6.57 -2.66
C THR A 8 3.21 8.06 -2.52
N GLY A 9 4.28 8.86 -2.51
CA GLY A 9 4.21 10.33 -2.36
C GLY A 9 3.63 11.08 -3.57
N ALA A 10 2.42 10.75 -3.99
CA ALA A 10 1.61 11.49 -4.94
C ALA A 10 0.30 11.94 -4.26
N SER A 11 -0.33 12.97 -4.81
CA SER A 11 -1.63 13.44 -4.30
C SER A 11 -2.75 12.43 -4.58
N GLY A 12 -3.83 12.51 -3.80
CA GLY A 12 -4.99 11.62 -3.96
C GLY A 12 -5.00 10.43 -3.01
N SER A 13 -4.43 10.59 -1.81
CA SER A 13 -4.44 9.58 -0.74
C SER A 13 -5.83 9.12 -0.33
N ILE A 14 -6.85 9.96 -0.57
CA ILE A 14 -8.25 9.59 -0.36
C ILE A 14 -8.66 8.36 -1.17
N TYR A 15 -8.09 8.14 -2.35
CA TYR A 15 -8.36 6.95 -3.16
C TYR A 15 -7.81 5.70 -2.49
N CYS A 16 -6.60 5.76 -1.93
CA CYS A 16 -6.03 4.66 -1.17
C CYS A 16 -6.88 4.32 0.06
N VAL A 17 -7.23 5.32 0.86
CA VAL A 17 -8.02 5.11 2.08
C VAL A 17 -9.39 4.51 1.74
N LYS A 18 -10.07 5.03 0.72
CA LYS A 18 -11.35 4.47 0.26
C LYS A 18 -11.20 3.06 -0.29
N PHE A 19 -10.13 2.78 -1.03
CA PHE A 19 -9.86 1.45 -1.57
C PHE A 19 -9.62 0.43 -0.46
N LEU A 20 -8.77 0.76 0.53
CA LEU A 20 -8.54 -0.07 1.71
C LEU A 20 -9.84 -0.35 2.48
N LYS A 21 -10.65 0.68 2.74
CA LYS A 21 -11.97 0.52 3.39
C LYS A 21 -12.94 -0.33 2.58
N TRP A 22 -12.88 -0.27 1.24
CA TRP A 22 -13.73 -1.10 0.40
C TRP A 22 -13.28 -2.56 0.40
N LEU A 23 -11.97 -2.82 0.44
CA LEU A 23 -11.41 -4.17 0.52
C LEU A 23 -11.77 -4.87 1.84
N THR A 24 -11.87 -4.15 2.97
CA THR A 24 -12.26 -4.77 4.26
C THR A 24 -13.67 -5.32 4.26
N ILE A 25 -14.57 -4.82 3.40
CA ILE A 25 -15.95 -5.29 3.28
C ILE A 25 -16.00 -6.62 2.52
N ARG A 26 -14.95 -6.96 1.75
CA ARG A 26 -14.90 -8.19 0.96
C ARG A 26 -14.41 -9.37 1.82
N ARG A 27 -15.20 -10.43 1.87
CA ARG A 27 -14.77 -11.70 2.50
C ARG A 27 -13.64 -12.30 1.67
N ASN A 28 -12.58 -12.79 2.33
CA ASN A 28 -11.42 -13.51 1.75
C ASN A 28 -10.34 -12.69 1.02
N ILE A 29 -10.21 -11.39 1.28
CA ILE A 29 -9.05 -10.59 0.82
C ILE A 29 -8.11 -10.33 2.00
N LYS A 30 -6.85 -10.79 1.88
CA LYS A 30 -5.75 -10.42 2.78
C LYS A 30 -5.03 -9.23 2.16
N VAL A 31 -5.10 -8.08 2.84
CA VAL A 31 -4.47 -6.83 2.37
C VAL A 31 -3.07 -6.72 2.98
N LEU A 32 -2.06 -6.69 2.12
CA LEU A 32 -0.65 -6.50 2.45
C LEU A 32 -0.29 -5.06 2.08
N PHE A 33 -0.11 -4.18 3.06
CA PHE A 33 0.10 -2.76 2.80
C PHE A 33 1.58 -2.36 2.92
N THR A 34 2.04 -1.48 2.06
CA THR A 34 3.35 -0.82 2.17
C THR A 34 3.22 0.62 1.68
N ALA A 35 4.07 1.52 2.18
CA ALA A 35 4.12 2.88 1.69
C ALA A 35 5.51 3.47 1.80
N THR A 36 5.86 4.38 0.89
CA THR A 36 7.07 5.21 1.04
C THR A 36 6.90 6.18 2.20
N ASP A 37 7.99 6.65 2.82
CA ASP A 37 7.92 7.65 3.89
C ASP A 37 7.14 8.89 3.50
N GLU A 38 7.37 9.40 2.27
CA GLU A 38 6.63 10.53 1.73
C GLU A 38 5.14 10.20 1.48
N GLY A 39 4.83 8.93 1.23
CA GLY A 39 3.46 8.46 1.07
C GLY A 39 2.70 8.53 2.40
N TYR A 40 3.34 8.10 3.49
CA TYR A 40 2.76 8.24 4.84
C TYR A 40 2.47 9.70 5.20
N LYS A 41 3.41 10.62 4.92
CA LYS A 41 3.21 12.06 5.18
C LYS A 41 2.01 12.61 4.41
N ILE A 42 1.98 12.42 3.09
CA ILE A 42 0.89 12.91 2.23
C ILE A 42 -0.46 12.28 2.62
N LEU A 43 -0.46 11.00 3.00
CA LEU A 43 -1.65 10.30 3.48
C LEU A 43 -2.22 10.96 4.74
N GLU A 44 -1.38 11.24 5.72
CA GLU A 44 -1.77 11.91 6.96
C GLU A 44 -2.20 13.36 6.69
N ASP A 45 -1.48 14.09 5.86
CA ASP A 45 -1.79 15.48 5.51
C ASP A 45 -3.14 15.62 4.82
N GLU A 46 -3.40 14.81 3.79
CA GLU A 46 -4.62 14.88 2.97
C GLU A 46 -5.85 14.24 3.61
N THR A 47 -5.67 13.19 4.43
CA THR A 47 -6.82 12.37 4.91
C THR A 47 -6.96 12.33 6.42
N LYS A 48 -5.98 12.83 7.18
CA LYS A 48 -5.90 12.72 8.65
C LYS A 48 -5.90 11.29 9.17
N VAL A 49 -5.65 10.30 8.29
CA VAL A 49 -5.52 8.89 8.67
C VAL A 49 -4.07 8.62 9.06
N SER A 50 -3.86 8.15 10.27
CA SER A 50 -2.51 7.80 10.75
C SER A 50 -2.07 6.40 10.32
N LYS A 51 -0.76 6.12 10.38
CA LYS A 51 -0.21 4.75 10.20
C LYS A 51 -0.83 3.74 11.17
N ALA A 52 -1.18 4.17 12.39
CA ALA A 52 -1.84 3.31 13.37
C ALA A 52 -3.26 2.93 12.93
N GLU A 53 -4.00 3.86 12.32
CA GLU A 53 -5.35 3.59 11.82
C GLU A 53 -5.36 2.67 10.60
N LEU A 54 -4.30 2.68 9.78
CA LEU A 54 -4.17 1.76 8.65
C LEU A 54 -4.18 0.29 9.08
N LYS A 55 -3.77 -0.03 10.31
CA LYS A 55 -3.85 -1.39 10.87
C LYS A 55 -5.29 -1.92 10.94
N LYS A 56 -6.31 -1.04 10.91
CA LYS A 56 -7.72 -1.43 10.85
C LYS A 56 -8.14 -1.93 9.46
N TYR A 57 -7.38 -1.56 8.42
CA TYR A 57 -7.73 -1.83 7.02
C TYR A 57 -6.74 -2.76 6.29
N ALA A 58 -5.56 -3.00 6.88
CA ALA A 58 -4.55 -3.88 6.34
C ALA A 58 -4.33 -5.09 7.26
N SER A 59 -4.20 -6.28 6.68
CA SER A 59 -3.87 -7.50 7.41
C SER A 59 -2.42 -7.51 7.89
N GLN A 60 -1.53 -6.88 7.12
CA GLN A 60 -0.11 -6.73 7.45
C GLN A 60 0.41 -5.43 6.83
N ILE A 61 1.31 -4.75 7.53
CA ILE A 61 1.97 -3.52 7.06
C ILE A 61 3.47 -3.79 7.04
N TYR A 62 4.11 -3.59 5.89
CA TYR A 62 5.55 -3.73 5.71
C TYR A 62 6.21 -2.36 5.65
N GLN A 63 7.47 -2.30 6.08
CA GLN A 63 8.30 -1.14 5.80
C GLN A 63 8.82 -1.23 4.36
N ASN A 64 8.92 -0.10 3.69
CA ASN A 64 9.31 -0.06 2.29
C ASN A 64 10.77 -0.48 2.04
N ASP A 65 11.61 -0.45 3.07
CA ASP A 65 13.03 -0.85 3.03
C ASP A 65 13.27 -2.26 3.59
N ASP A 66 12.23 -2.98 4.02
CA ASP A 66 12.36 -4.32 4.59
C ASP A 66 12.47 -5.39 3.49
N LEU A 67 13.71 -5.70 3.10
CA LEU A 67 14.00 -6.77 2.13
C LEU A 67 13.66 -8.18 2.65
N ARG A 68 13.40 -8.34 3.97
CA ARG A 68 12.96 -9.62 4.55
C ARG A 68 11.45 -9.78 4.55
N ALA A 69 10.71 -8.77 4.12
CA ALA A 69 9.28 -8.87 3.90
C ALA A 69 8.99 -10.00 2.91
N ASP A 70 7.99 -10.85 3.22
CA ASP A 70 7.60 -11.95 2.34
C ASP A 70 7.20 -11.46 0.94
N ILE A 71 6.55 -10.29 0.84
CA ILE A 71 6.18 -9.64 -0.43
C ILE A 71 7.36 -9.33 -1.36
N SER A 72 8.60 -9.36 -0.86
CA SER A 72 9.83 -9.22 -1.65
C SER A 72 10.22 -10.51 -2.39
N SER A 73 9.52 -11.63 -2.14
CA SER A 73 9.75 -12.91 -2.79
C SER A 73 8.53 -13.34 -3.62
N GLY A 74 8.78 -13.84 -4.84
CA GLY A 74 7.74 -14.44 -5.68
C GLY A 74 7.05 -15.66 -5.05
N THR A 75 7.69 -16.34 -4.10
CA THR A 75 7.11 -17.49 -3.39
C THR A 75 6.02 -17.11 -2.37
N ALA A 76 5.82 -15.81 -2.11
CA ALA A 76 4.76 -15.36 -1.20
C ALA A 76 3.34 -15.60 -1.72
N GLY A 77 3.18 -15.87 -3.02
CA GLY A 77 1.89 -16.20 -3.64
C GLY A 77 0.91 -15.01 -3.54
N VAL A 78 1.37 -13.83 -3.97
CA VAL A 78 0.53 -12.63 -4.09
C VAL A 78 -0.23 -12.69 -5.41
N ASP A 79 -1.54 -12.44 -5.36
CA ASP A 79 -2.42 -12.55 -6.54
C ASP A 79 -2.45 -11.25 -7.36
N ALA A 80 -2.30 -10.09 -6.69
CA ALA A 80 -2.31 -8.78 -7.34
C ALA A 80 -1.57 -7.73 -6.52
N MET A 81 -1.10 -6.68 -7.21
CA MET A 81 -0.55 -5.47 -6.60
C MET A 81 -1.25 -4.23 -7.18
N VAL A 82 -1.61 -3.29 -6.32
CA VAL A 82 -2.17 -1.99 -6.69
C VAL A 82 -1.34 -0.90 -6.04
N ILE A 83 -0.85 0.06 -6.82
CA ILE A 83 -0.18 1.26 -6.32
C ILE A 83 -1.16 2.42 -6.44
N VAL A 84 -1.57 3.00 -5.31
CA VAL A 84 -2.57 4.06 -5.28
C VAL A 84 -2.32 5.06 -4.14
N PRO A 85 -2.07 6.35 -4.46
CA PRO A 85 -1.66 6.86 -5.76
C PRO A 85 -0.21 6.41 -6.09
N ALA A 86 0.13 6.41 -7.38
CA ALA A 86 1.46 6.09 -7.88
C ALA A 86 2.19 7.37 -8.33
N SER A 87 3.27 7.74 -7.64
CA SER A 87 4.11 8.87 -8.02
C SER A 87 4.89 8.54 -9.28
N MET A 88 5.14 9.57 -10.12
CA MET A 88 5.91 9.38 -11.36
C MET A 88 7.32 8.84 -11.10
N ASN A 89 7.94 9.17 -9.96
CA ASN A 89 9.21 8.56 -9.55
C ASN A 89 9.08 7.04 -9.33
N THR A 90 8.01 6.59 -8.66
CA THR A 90 7.77 5.15 -8.46
C THR A 90 7.49 4.45 -9.78
N VAL A 91 6.66 5.04 -10.63
CA VAL A 91 6.36 4.48 -11.97
C VAL A 91 7.63 4.38 -12.82
N ALA A 92 8.48 5.43 -12.81
CA ALA A 92 9.75 5.43 -13.53
C ALA A 92 10.70 4.33 -13.02
N LYS A 93 10.83 4.16 -11.70
CA LYS A 93 11.64 3.08 -11.12
C LYS A 93 11.12 1.70 -11.54
N ILE A 94 9.82 1.46 -11.44
CA ILE A 94 9.22 0.18 -11.87
C ILE A 94 9.48 -0.07 -13.36
N ALA A 95 9.37 0.95 -14.20
CA ALA A 95 9.59 0.81 -15.64
C ALA A 95 11.07 0.51 -16.00
N ASN A 96 12.02 0.90 -15.15
CA ASN A 96 13.46 0.72 -15.40
C ASN A 96 14.09 -0.43 -14.60
N GLY A 97 13.36 -1.03 -13.66
CA GLY A 97 13.90 -2.01 -12.70
C GLY A 97 14.74 -1.37 -11.60
#